data_AF-A0A5B6YMI2-F1
#
_entry.id   AF-A0A5B6YMI2-F1
#
_cell.length_a   1.000
_cell.length_b   1.000
_cell.length_c   1.000
_cell.angle_alpha   90.00
_cell.angle_beta   90.00
_cell.angle_gamma   90.00
#
_symmetry.space_group_name_H-M   'P 1'
#
loop_
_entity.id
_entity.type
_entity.pdbx_description
1 polymer ?
#
loop_
_entity_poly.entity_id
_entity_poly.type
_entity_poly.pdbx_seq_one_letter_code
_entity_poly.pdbx_strand_id
1 'polypeptide(L)'
;MHEVTLLLSQIQHLLGQYEQHPANDTIHQGAAVLGLAMVAMAEDLGLEMAIRSMERLLQYGERNIRRAVPLALGLLCISNPKVNVMDTLSRLSHDKDAKVVMAAIISLGLIGAGTNNARIAGMLRN
;
A
#
# COMPACT_ATOMS: atom_id res chain seq x y z
N MET A 1 18.30 15.43 -4.77
CA MET A 1 18.39 15.24 -3.30
C MET A 1 17.51 16.20 -2.51
N HIS A 2 17.42 17.49 -2.85
CA HIS A 2 16.55 18.46 -2.13
C HIS A 2 15.04 18.21 -2.30
N GLU A 3 14.57 17.80 -3.49
CA GLU A 3 13.16 17.42 -3.70
C GLU A 3 12.75 16.15 -2.92
N VAL A 4 13.71 15.25 -2.66
CA VAL A 4 13.47 13.97 -1.98
C VAL A 4 13.14 14.17 -0.49
N THR A 5 13.78 15.13 0.17
CA THR A 5 13.44 15.51 1.56
C THR A 5 12.13 16.29 1.64
N LEU A 6 11.76 16.99 0.56
CA LEU A 6 10.56 17.81 0.46
C LEU A 6 9.30 16.93 0.31
N LEU A 7 9.38 15.86 -0.46
CA LEU A 7 8.31 14.87 -0.60
C LEU A 7 8.17 14.01 0.67
N LEU A 8 9.27 13.63 1.32
CA LEU A 8 9.24 12.98 2.64
C LEU A 8 8.67 13.89 3.73
N SER A 9 9.07 15.17 3.75
CA SER A 9 8.53 16.13 4.71
C SER A 9 7.06 16.46 4.40
N GLN A 10 6.63 16.49 3.14
CA GLN A 10 5.22 16.65 2.75
C GLN A 10 4.38 15.42 3.08
N ILE A 11 4.89 14.20 2.87
CA ILE A 11 4.21 12.96 3.29
C ILE A 11 4.15 12.89 4.82
N GLN A 12 5.21 13.26 5.54
CA GLN A 12 5.19 13.34 7.01
C GLN A 12 4.31 14.48 7.52
N HIS A 13 4.24 15.62 6.83
CA HIS A 13 3.40 16.76 7.19
C HIS A 13 1.92 16.47 6.87
N LEU A 14 1.62 15.73 5.79
CA LEU A 14 0.29 15.20 5.50
C LEU A 14 -0.12 14.13 6.52
N LEU A 15 0.79 13.22 6.88
CA LEU A 15 0.54 12.24 7.96
C LEU A 15 0.38 12.91 9.33
N GLY A 16 1.08 14.02 9.60
CA GLY A 16 0.91 14.86 10.79
C GLY A 16 -0.39 15.65 10.79
N GLN A 17 -0.89 16.09 9.62
CA GLN A 17 -2.23 16.67 9.48
C GLN A 17 -3.34 15.62 9.65
N TYR A 18 -3.05 14.36 9.33
CA TYR A 18 -3.93 13.22 9.55
C TYR A 18 -4.18 12.93 11.04
N GLU A 19 -3.22 13.22 11.92
CA GLU A 19 -3.41 13.13 13.38
C GLU A 19 -4.29 14.27 13.93
N GLN A 20 -4.48 15.38 13.20
CA GLN A 20 -5.13 16.59 13.72
C GLN A 20 -6.63 16.74 13.38
N HIS A 21 -7.23 15.84 12.58
CA HIS A 21 -8.68 15.84 12.34
C HIS A 21 -9.35 14.53 12.79
N PRO A 22 -9.64 14.39 14.10
CA PRO A 22 -10.18 13.14 14.66
C PRO A 22 -11.72 12.98 14.50
N ALA A 23 -12.42 13.79 13.71
CA ALA A 23 -13.84 13.99 14.00
C ALA A 23 -14.91 13.37 13.06
N ASN A 24 -14.74 13.12 11.75
CA ASN A 24 -15.90 12.60 10.97
C ASN A 24 -15.68 11.71 9.74
N ASP A 25 -14.52 11.67 9.07
CA ASP A 25 -14.49 11.08 7.71
C ASP A 25 -13.47 9.95 7.52
N THR A 26 -13.80 8.81 8.10
CA THR A 26 -13.11 7.53 7.91
C THR A 26 -12.87 7.12 6.44
N ILE A 27 -13.69 7.60 5.50
CA ILE A 27 -13.57 7.35 4.06
C ILE A 27 -12.45 8.20 3.43
N HIS A 28 -12.26 9.44 3.90
CA HIS A 28 -11.22 10.34 3.39
C HIS A 28 -9.83 9.82 3.71
N GLN A 29 -9.68 9.08 4.82
CA GLN A 29 -8.39 8.52 5.18
C GLN A 29 -7.88 7.47 4.19
N GLY A 30 -8.73 6.52 3.80
CA GLY A 30 -8.39 5.52 2.77
C GLY A 30 -8.19 6.14 1.38
N ALA A 31 -8.99 7.15 1.03
CA ALA A 31 -8.89 7.84 -0.25
C ALA A 31 -7.55 8.56 -0.44
N ALA A 32 -7.01 9.22 0.61
CA ALA A 32 -5.70 9.86 0.46
C ALA A 32 -4.53 8.88 0.40
N VAL A 33 -4.61 7.72 1.08
CA VAL A 33 -3.57 6.67 0.95
C VAL A 33 -3.50 6.17 -0.50
N LEU A 34 -4.65 6.02 -1.16
CA LEU A 34 -4.71 5.69 -2.58
C LEU A 34 -4.24 6.85 -3.47
N GLY A 35 -4.60 8.08 -3.14
CA GLY A 35 -4.10 9.28 -3.82
C GLY A 35 -2.58 9.39 -3.78
N LEU A 36 -1.98 9.14 -2.61
CA LEU A 36 -0.53 9.12 -2.43
C LEU A 36 0.11 7.98 -3.24
N ALA A 37 -0.52 6.81 -3.27
CA ALA A 37 -0.06 5.69 -4.09
C ALA A 37 0.01 6.09 -5.57
N MET A 38 -1.04 6.71 -6.10
CA MET A 38 -1.10 7.14 -7.49
C MET A 38 -0.06 8.22 -7.83
N VAL A 39 0.17 9.18 -6.94
CA VAL A 39 1.24 10.18 -7.13
C VAL A 39 2.62 9.53 -7.12
N ALA A 40 2.87 8.63 -6.16
CA ALA A 40 4.15 7.93 -6.06
C ALA A 40 4.39 6.93 -7.21
N MET A 41 3.35 6.47 -7.91
CA MET A 41 3.51 5.68 -9.14
C MET A 41 4.09 6.49 -10.30
N ALA A 42 4.00 7.82 -10.29
CA ALA A 42 4.55 8.67 -11.34
C ALA A 42 6.08 8.84 -11.25
N GLU A 43 6.69 8.41 -10.14
CA GLU A 43 8.13 8.58 -9.87
C GLU A 43 8.79 7.27 -9.43
N ASP A 44 9.74 6.76 -10.22
CA ASP A 44 10.47 5.51 -9.92
C ASP A 44 11.19 5.52 -8.56
N LEU A 45 11.73 6.67 -8.15
CA LEU A 45 12.39 6.85 -6.85
C LEU A 45 11.40 6.92 -5.69
N GLY A 46 10.22 7.50 -5.91
CA GLY A 46 9.16 7.61 -4.91
C GLY A 46 8.55 6.27 -4.53
N LEU A 47 8.56 5.31 -5.46
CA LEU A 47 7.98 3.97 -5.31
C LEU A 47 8.61 3.17 -4.16
N GLU A 48 9.94 3.13 -4.05
CA GLU A 48 10.63 2.42 -2.96
C GLU A 48 10.33 3.03 -1.59
N MET A 49 10.20 4.36 -1.53
CA MET A 49 9.96 5.10 -0.29
C MET A 49 8.49 5.03 0.14
N ALA A 50 7.57 5.02 -0.83
CA ALA A 50 6.14 4.85 -0.62
C ALA A 50 5.84 3.45 -0.06
N ILE A 51 6.46 2.39 -0.60
CA ILE A 51 6.30 1.02 -0.07
C ILE A 51 6.68 0.95 1.41
N ARG A 52 7.87 1.44 1.78
CA ARG A 52 8.33 1.44 3.19
C ARG A 52 7.39 2.25 4.10
N SER A 53 6.85 3.36 3.59
CA SER A 53 5.92 4.20 4.35
C SER A 53 4.57 3.51 4.55
N MET A 54 4.07 2.81 3.53
CA MET A 54 2.84 2.01 3.61
C MET A 54 2.99 0.81 4.56
N GLU A 55 4.16 0.17 4.61
CA GLU A 55 4.43 -0.90 5.60
C GLU A 55 4.38 -0.38 7.04
N ARG A 56 4.84 0.86 7.30
CA ARG A 56 4.67 1.50 8.61
C ARG A 56 3.19 1.81 8.90
N LEU A 57 2.44 2.31 7.93
CA LEU A 57 1.00 2.54 8.08
C LEU A 57 0.22 1.23 8.31
N LEU A 58 0.69 0.10 7.79
CA LEU A 58 0.10 -1.21 8.08
C LEU A 58 0.28 -1.62 9.55
N GLN A 59 1.42 -1.27 10.15
CA GLN A 59 1.76 -1.63 11.53
C GLN A 59 1.10 -0.70 12.57
N TYR A 60 1.02 0.60 12.27
CA TYR A 60 0.57 1.63 13.22
C TYR A 60 -0.79 2.27 12.88
N GLY A 61 -1.33 2.02 11.69
CA GLY A 61 -2.56 2.64 11.22
C GLY A 61 -3.84 2.01 11.78
N GLU A 62 -4.90 2.81 11.84
CA GLU A 62 -6.23 2.35 12.22
C GLU A 62 -6.81 1.31 11.24
N ARG A 63 -7.85 0.57 11.64
CA ARG A 63 -8.50 -0.48 10.82
C ARG A 63 -8.89 -0.02 9.42
N ASN A 64 -9.26 1.24 9.25
CA ASN A 64 -9.67 1.78 7.95
C ASN A 64 -8.48 2.00 7.01
N ILE A 65 -7.38 2.55 7.52
CA ILE A 65 -6.13 2.72 6.77
C ILE A 65 -5.58 1.34 6.38
N ARG A 66 -5.63 0.37 7.30
CA ARG A 66 -5.18 -1.00 7.06
C ARG A 66 -5.91 -1.71 5.91
N ARG A 67 -7.14 -1.30 5.58
CA ARG A 67 -7.91 -1.83 4.43
C ARG A 67 -7.51 -1.22 3.09
N ALA A 68 -7.08 0.03 3.07
CA ALA A 68 -6.67 0.73 1.85
C ALA A 68 -5.20 0.45 1.46
N VAL A 69 -4.34 0.19 2.45
CA VAL A 69 -2.90 -0.06 2.26
C VAL A 69 -2.59 -1.24 1.32
N PRO A 70 -3.22 -2.43 1.41
CA PRO A 70 -2.92 -3.55 0.51
C PRO A 70 -3.16 -3.18 -0.95
N LEU A 71 -4.28 -2.49 -1.22
CA LEU A 71 -4.65 -2.03 -2.55
C LEU A 71 -3.65 -0.99 -3.08
N ALA A 72 -3.21 -0.07 -2.23
CA ALA A 72 -2.20 0.92 -2.54
C ALA A 72 -0.83 0.28 -2.86
N LEU A 73 -0.43 -0.74 -2.11
CA LEU A 73 0.79 -1.53 -2.38
C LEU A 73 0.71 -2.29 -3.71
N GLY A 74 -0.46 -2.85 -4.04
CA GLY A 74 -0.70 -3.48 -5.33
C GLY A 74 -0.55 -2.52 -6.50
N LEU A 75 -1.09 -1.30 -6.37
CA LEU A 75 -0.98 -0.24 -7.37
C LEU A 75 0.46 0.24 -7.56
N LEU A 76 1.23 0.39 -6.48
CA LEU A 76 2.64 0.77 -6.57
C LEU A 76 3.52 -0.29 -7.26
N CYS A 77 3.11 -1.55 -7.30
CA CYS A 77 3.92 -2.67 -7.80
C CYS A 77 3.28 -3.40 -8.99
N ILE A 78 2.44 -2.73 -9.79
CA ILE A 78 1.77 -3.35 -10.96
C ILE A 78 2.82 -3.98 -11.88
N SER A 79 2.63 -5.26 -12.20
CA SER A 79 3.54 -6.04 -13.06
C SER A 79 5.01 -6.07 -12.63
N ASN A 80 5.33 -5.63 -11.41
CA ASN A 80 6.68 -5.65 -10.85
C ASN A 80 6.66 -6.36 -9.48
N PRO A 81 6.68 -7.70 -9.46
CA PRO A 81 6.51 -8.47 -8.23
C PRO A 81 7.74 -8.38 -7.33
N LYS A 82 7.73 -7.43 -6.38
CA LYS A 82 8.74 -7.35 -5.31
C LYS A 82 8.45 -8.39 -4.23
N VAL A 83 9.48 -9.16 -3.86
CA VAL A 83 9.39 -10.23 -2.86
C VAL A 83 8.82 -9.74 -1.51
N ASN A 84 9.25 -8.57 -1.05
CA ASN A 84 8.79 -7.99 0.23
C ASN A 84 7.29 -7.70 0.23
N VAL A 85 6.79 -7.07 -0.84
CA VAL A 85 5.37 -6.72 -0.96
C VAL A 85 4.52 -7.98 -1.05
N MET A 86 4.98 -8.97 -1.82
CA MET A 86 4.29 -10.24 -1.97
C MET A 86 4.20 -11.04 -0.66
N ASP A 87 5.26 -11.05 0.16
CA ASP A 87 5.23 -11.69 1.48
C ASP A 87 4.25 -11.00 2.44
N THR A 88 4.26 -9.66 2.44
CA THR A 88 3.32 -8.86 3.24
C THR A 88 1.87 -9.08 2.79
N LEU A 89 1.59 -9.09 1.47
CA LEU A 89 0.24 -9.36 0.95
C LEU A 89 -0.22 -10.80 1.22
N SER A 90 0.68 -11.79 1.15
CA SER A 90 0.38 -13.17 1.48
C SER A 90 -0.03 -13.34 2.95
N ARG A 91 0.68 -12.67 3.87
CA ARG A 91 0.29 -12.60 5.29
C ARG A 91 -1.06 -11.94 5.48
N LEU A 92 -1.35 -10.86 4.74
CA LEU A 92 -2.64 -10.15 4.81
C LEU A 92 -3.80 -10.93 4.18
N SER A 93 -3.53 -11.86 3.27
CA SER A 93 -4.54 -12.75 2.68
C SER A 93 -5.17 -13.71 3.70
N HIS A 94 -4.58 -13.84 4.88
CA HIS A 94 -5.09 -14.66 5.98
C HIS A 94 -5.55 -13.82 7.19
N ASP A 95 -5.71 -12.50 7.01
CA ASP A 95 -6.18 -11.62 8.08
C ASP A 95 -7.64 -11.93 8.46
N LYS A 96 -8.05 -11.52 9.67
CA LYS A 96 -9.41 -11.73 10.18
C LYS A 96 -10.44 -10.82 9.48
N ASP A 97 -9.99 -9.73 8.85
CA ASP A 97 -10.86 -8.78 8.16
C ASP A 97 -11.02 -9.13 6.67
N ALA A 98 -12.23 -9.53 6.28
CA ALA A 98 -12.56 -9.90 4.90
C ALA A 98 -12.25 -8.79 3.87
N LYS A 99 -12.34 -7.50 4.24
CA LYS A 99 -12.01 -6.40 3.32
C LYS A 99 -10.50 -6.31 3.07
N VAL A 100 -9.69 -6.56 4.09
CA VAL A 100 -8.22 -6.59 3.97
C VAL A 100 -7.80 -7.79 3.12
N VAL A 101 -8.40 -8.96 3.36
CA VAL A 101 -8.16 -10.17 2.57
C VAL A 101 -8.49 -9.96 1.09
N MET A 102 -9.67 -9.41 0.79
CA MET A 102 -10.08 -9.14 -0.59
C MET A 102 -9.12 -8.15 -1.29
N ALA A 103 -8.74 -7.07 -0.60
CA ALA A 103 -7.77 -6.11 -1.13
C ALA A 103 -6.39 -6.76 -1.36
N ALA A 104 -5.95 -7.64 -0.46
CA ALA A 104 -4.67 -8.34 -0.58
C ALA A 104 -4.65 -9.33 -1.76
N ILE A 105 -5.72 -10.12 -1.95
CA ILE A 105 -5.84 -11.06 -3.07
C ILE A 105 -5.86 -10.31 -4.42
N ILE A 106 -6.66 -9.24 -4.52
CA ILE A 106 -6.70 -8.40 -5.74
C ILE A 106 -5.32 -7.83 -6.03
N SER A 107 -4.62 -7.35 -5.00
CA SER A 107 -3.28 -6.78 -5.13
C SER A 107 -2.25 -7.83 -5.55
N LEU A 108 -2.31 -9.06 -5.01
CA LEU A 108 -1.48 -10.19 -5.44
C LEU A 108 -1.70 -10.52 -6.92
N GLY A 109 -2.96 -10.50 -7.37
CA GLY A 109 -3.29 -10.67 -8.78
C GLY A 109 -2.74 -9.54 -9.65
N LEU A 110 -2.82 -8.30 -9.17
CA LEU A 110 -2.37 -7.11 -9.92
C LEU A 110 -0.85 -7.02 -10.06
N ILE A 111 -0.09 -7.32 -9.01
CA ILE A 111 1.38 -7.37 -9.10
C ILE A 111 1.87 -8.54 -9.98
N GLY A 112 1.08 -9.62 -10.05
CA GLY A 112 1.36 -10.79 -10.87
C GLY A 112 0.89 -10.65 -12.33
N ALA A 113 -0.04 -9.75 -12.61
CA ALA A 113 -0.63 -9.56 -13.93
C ALA A 113 0.45 -9.23 -14.97
N GLY A 114 0.51 -10.05 -16.03
CA GLY A 114 1.51 -9.91 -17.09
C GLY A 114 2.88 -10.53 -16.78
N THR A 115 3.08 -11.14 -15.60
CA THR A 115 4.34 -11.80 -15.23
C THR A 115 4.15 -13.31 -15.08
N ASN A 116 5.12 -14.12 -15.53
CA ASN A 116 5.11 -15.57 -15.31
C ASN A 116 5.77 -15.94 -13.96
N ASN A 117 5.32 -15.31 -12.87
CA ASN A 117 5.91 -15.53 -11.56
C ASN A 117 5.29 -16.76 -10.89
N ALA A 118 6.00 -17.90 -10.95
CA ALA A 118 5.60 -19.17 -10.34
C ALA A 118 5.29 -19.04 -8.83
N ARG A 119 5.94 -18.09 -8.14
CA ARG A 119 5.73 -17.89 -6.69
C ARG A 119 4.38 -17.26 -6.38
N ILE A 120 3.92 -16.28 -7.18
CA ILE A 120 2.57 -15.70 -7.06
C ILE A 120 1.51 -16.75 -7.41
N ALA A 121 1.76 -17.55 -8.45
CA ALA A 121 0.86 -18.63 -8.84
C ALA A 121 0.68 -19.68 -7.72
N GLY A 122 1.74 -19.96 -6.95
CA GLY A 122 1.64 -20.81 -5.75
C GLY A 122 0.88 -20.15 -4.60
N MET A 123 1.10 -18.85 -4.37
CA MET A 123 0.42 -18.11 -3.30
C MET A 123 -1.08 -17.88 -3.54
N LEU A 124 -1.51 -17.78 -4.80
CA LEU A 124 -2.93 -17.65 -5.15
C LEU A 124 -3.69 -18.98 -5.23
N ARG A 125 -2.96 -20.11 -5.27
CA ARG A 125 -3.55 -21.46 -5.34
C ARG A 125 -3.78 -22.11 -3.97
N ASN A 126 -3.18 -21.56 -2.92
CA ASN A 126 -3.31 -21.98 -1.53
C ASN A 126 -4.21 -21.00 -0.77
#